data_AF-A0A1G4KPA3-F1
#
_entry.id   AF-A0A1G4KPA3-F1
#
_cell.length_a   1.000
_cell.length_b   1.000
_cell.length_c   1.000
_cell.angle_alpha   90.00
_cell.angle_beta   90.00
_cell.angle_gamma   90.00
#
_symmetry.space_group_name_H-M   'P 1'
#
loop_
_entity.id
_entity.type
_entity.pdbx_description
1 polymer ?
#
loop_
_entity_poly.entity_id
_entity_poly.type
_entity_poly.pdbx_seq_one_letter_code
_entity_poly.pdbx_strand_id
1 'polypeptide(L)'
;MSCLSHLIASVCFLLCIVEAHLSTRFLAFFSKGEETPESKVLSVRETLKGKTGCRIVYEYELTLKGFAFDLDHDDSTLSVLETLRNEFNDNEWPLTIEVDSEIHVY
;
A
#
# COMPACT_ATOMS: atom_id res chain seq x y z
N MET A 1 -14.34 -39.68 -18.20
CA MET A 1 -13.32 -38.62 -18.01
C MET A 1 -14.05 -37.28 -17.94
N SER A 2 -14.36 -36.75 -16.75
CA SER A 2 -14.99 -35.41 -16.62
C SER A 2 -14.97 -34.86 -15.17
N CYS A 3 -14.96 -35.71 -14.13
CA CYS A 3 -15.00 -35.21 -12.75
C CYS A 3 -13.68 -34.59 -12.25
N LEU A 4 -12.52 -34.99 -12.79
CA LEU A 4 -11.21 -34.52 -12.31
C LEU A 4 -10.94 -33.07 -12.71
N SER A 5 -11.40 -32.66 -13.89
CA SER A 5 -11.24 -31.29 -14.42
C SER A 5 -12.10 -30.26 -13.70
N HIS A 6 -13.31 -30.64 -13.26
CA HIS A 6 -14.17 -29.74 -12.47
C HIS A 6 -13.68 -29.55 -11.03
N LEU A 7 -13.04 -30.57 -10.46
CA LEU A 7 -12.46 -30.50 -9.11
C LEU A 7 -11.25 -29.55 -9.06
N ILE A 8 -10.38 -29.60 -10.07
CA ILE A 8 -9.19 -28.72 -10.14
C ILE A 8 -9.58 -27.26 -10.32
N ALA A 9 -10.56 -26.96 -11.20
CA ALA A 9 -11.02 -25.59 -11.42
C ALA A 9 -11.66 -24.97 -10.17
N SER A 10 -12.38 -25.77 -9.37
CA SER A 10 -13.03 -25.29 -8.14
C SER A 10 -12.04 -24.93 -7.03
N VAL A 11 -10.89 -25.60 -6.94
CA VAL A 11 -9.87 -25.33 -5.90
C VAL A 11 -9.08 -24.06 -6.23
N CYS A 12 -8.77 -23.81 -7.51
CA CYS A 12 -8.12 -22.57 -7.92
C CYS A 12 -8.99 -21.33 -7.63
N PHE A 13 -10.31 -21.43 -7.85
CA PHE A 13 -11.23 -20.31 -7.57
C PHE A 13 -11.31 -19.98 -6.07
N LEU A 14 -11.24 -20.99 -5.20
CA LEU A 14 -11.22 -20.80 -3.74
C LEU A 14 -9.90 -20.19 -3.24
N LEU A 15 -8.75 -20.57 -3.80
CA LEU A 15 -7.46 -19.97 -3.45
C LEU A 15 -7.39 -18.47 -3.82
N CYS A 16 -7.93 -18.08 -4.98
CA CYS A 16 -8.01 -16.66 -5.37
C CYS A 16 -8.95 -15.83 -4.49
N ILE A 17 -9.98 -16.43 -3.87
CA ILE A 17 -10.89 -15.72 -2.96
C ILE A 17 -10.27 -15.56 -1.56
N VAL A 18 -9.38 -16.45 -1.14
CA VAL A 18 -8.70 -16.36 0.17
C VAL A 18 -7.60 -15.30 0.17
N GLU A 19 -6.96 -15.03 -0.98
CA GLU A 19 -5.98 -13.93 -1.10
C GLU A 19 -6.63 -12.53 -1.10
N ALA A 20 -7.95 -12.42 -1.26
CA ALA A 20 -8.63 -11.15 -1.46
C ALA A 20 -8.87 -10.32 -0.17
N HIS A 21 -8.45 -10.78 1.01
CA HIS A 21 -8.94 -10.20 2.27
C HIS A 21 -7.91 -9.79 3.33
N LEU A 22 -6.63 -9.74 3.00
CA LEU A 22 -5.61 -9.46 4.00
C LEU A 22 -4.63 -8.36 3.56
N SER A 23 -5.13 -7.22 3.11
CA SER A 23 -4.28 -6.04 2.93
C SER A 23 -4.87 -4.83 3.65
N THR A 24 -4.03 -4.06 4.32
CA THR A 24 -4.40 -2.76 4.92
C THR A 24 -3.99 -1.65 3.99
N ARG A 25 -4.90 -0.71 3.76
CA ARG A 25 -4.62 0.50 3.00
C ARG A 25 -4.06 1.59 3.89
N PHE A 26 -3.04 2.26 3.40
CA PHE A 26 -2.40 3.41 4.02
C PHE A 26 -2.42 4.60 3.06
N LEU A 27 -2.38 5.81 3.64
CA LEU A 27 -2.34 7.09 2.95
C LEU A 27 -1.04 7.80 3.35
N ALA A 28 -0.17 8.07 2.38
CA ALA A 28 1.07 8.85 2.60
C ALA A 28 0.90 10.29 2.09
N PHE A 29 1.05 11.25 2.99
CA PHE A 29 0.85 12.68 2.70
C PHE A 29 2.17 13.45 2.67
N PHE A 30 2.27 14.42 1.76
CA PHE A 30 3.43 15.28 1.55
C PHE A 30 2.98 16.74 1.45
N SER A 31 3.82 17.64 1.94
CA SER A 31 3.66 19.08 1.71
C SER A 31 3.74 19.40 0.22
N LYS A 32 3.10 20.50 -0.20
CA LYS A 32 3.18 20.99 -1.58
C LYS A 32 4.28 22.05 -1.75
N GLY A 33 4.86 22.12 -2.94
CA GLY A 33 5.79 23.17 -3.32
C GLY A 33 7.25 22.86 -2.95
N GLU A 34 8.01 23.88 -2.54
CA GLU A 34 9.44 23.74 -2.25
C GLU A 34 9.72 22.92 -0.98
N GLU A 35 8.73 22.74 -0.11
CA GLU A 35 8.86 21.91 1.09
C GLU A 35 9.15 20.45 0.73
N THR A 36 8.34 19.82 -0.12
CA THR A 36 8.61 18.45 -0.61
C THR A 36 8.84 18.44 -2.12
N PRO A 37 10.11 18.37 -2.59
CA PRO A 37 10.41 18.21 -4.00
C PRO A 37 9.78 16.94 -4.57
N GLU A 38 9.32 17.00 -5.82
CA GLU A 38 8.72 15.85 -6.50
C GLU A 38 9.63 14.62 -6.55
N SER A 39 10.94 14.83 -6.66
CA SER A 39 11.94 13.76 -6.60
C SER A 39 11.89 12.96 -5.30
N LYS A 40 11.52 13.59 -4.17
CA LYS A 40 11.37 12.92 -2.88
C LYS A 40 10.09 12.10 -2.84
N VAL A 41 8.98 12.66 -3.31
CA VAL A 41 7.70 11.92 -3.43
C VAL A 41 7.89 10.68 -4.30
N LEU A 42 8.57 10.83 -5.45
CA LEU A 42 8.92 9.73 -6.33
C LEU A 42 9.83 8.70 -5.65
N SER A 43 10.85 9.16 -4.91
CA SER A 43 11.74 8.25 -4.17
C SER A 43 10.97 7.37 -3.19
N VAL A 44 10.09 7.94 -2.36
CA VAL A 44 9.28 7.17 -1.41
C VAL A 44 8.41 6.15 -2.14
N ARG A 45 7.78 6.59 -3.24
CA ARG A 45 6.91 5.74 -4.05
C ARG A 45 7.66 4.56 -4.66
N GLU A 46 8.82 4.80 -5.26
CA GLU A 46 9.60 3.73 -5.89
C GLU A 46 10.21 2.78 -4.84
N THR A 47 10.60 3.29 -3.67
CA THR A 47 10.98 2.44 -2.52
C THR A 47 9.83 1.50 -2.16
N LEU A 48 8.61 2.01 -2.02
CA LEU A 48 7.44 1.21 -1.67
C LEU A 48 7.06 0.19 -2.75
N LYS A 49 7.08 0.58 -4.03
CA LYS A 49 6.87 -0.35 -5.16
C LYS A 49 7.88 -1.49 -5.20
N GLY A 50 9.10 -1.26 -4.71
CA GLY A 50 10.14 -2.28 -4.60
C GLY A 50 9.92 -3.29 -3.47
N LYS A 51 8.90 -3.10 -2.62
CA LYS A 51 8.62 -3.99 -1.48
C LYS A 51 7.54 -5.02 -1.86
N THR A 52 7.81 -6.28 -1.54
CA THR A 52 6.83 -7.36 -1.63
C THR A 52 5.58 -7.01 -0.82
N GLY A 53 4.40 -7.36 -1.34
CA GLY A 53 3.13 -7.11 -0.66
C GLY A 53 2.68 -5.65 -0.67
N CYS A 54 3.47 -4.72 -1.22
CA CYS A 54 3.09 -3.32 -1.35
C CYS A 54 2.57 -2.99 -2.74
N ARG A 55 1.41 -2.31 -2.83
CA ARG A 55 0.79 -1.89 -4.09
C ARG A 55 0.34 -0.45 -4.00
N ILE A 56 0.81 0.42 -4.90
CA ILE A 56 0.27 1.78 -5.01
C ILE A 56 -1.11 1.70 -5.67
N VAL A 57 -2.13 2.26 -5.02
CA VAL A 57 -3.54 2.16 -5.45
C VAL A 57 -4.01 3.44 -6.12
N TYR A 58 -3.68 4.58 -5.52
CA TYR A 58 -4.21 5.86 -5.96
C TYR A 58 -3.19 6.96 -5.71
N GLU A 59 -3.05 7.89 -6.65
CA GLU A 59 -2.24 9.10 -6.48
C GLU A 59 -3.18 10.31 -6.41
N TYR A 60 -2.93 11.22 -5.48
CA TYR A 60 -3.73 12.42 -5.31
C TYR A 60 -2.85 13.67 -5.28
N GLU A 61 -3.37 14.73 -5.90
CA GLU A 61 -2.64 15.98 -6.10
C GLU A 61 -3.53 17.21 -5.76
N LEU A 62 -4.26 17.15 -4.63
CA LEU A 62 -5.31 18.12 -4.24
C LEU A 62 -4.79 19.31 -3.41
N THR A 63 -5.10 19.40 -2.12
CA THR A 63 -4.51 20.40 -1.21
C THR A 63 -3.17 19.90 -0.66
N LEU A 64 -3.04 18.58 -0.55
CA LEU A 64 -1.81 17.84 -0.24
C LEU A 64 -1.41 17.00 -1.45
N LYS A 65 -0.11 16.70 -1.59
CA LYS A 65 0.37 15.70 -2.56
C LYS A 65 0.51 14.37 -1.81
N GLY A 66 0.18 13.26 -2.45
CA GLY A 66 0.33 11.97 -1.80
C GLY A 66 -0.23 10.81 -2.61
N PHE A 67 -0.23 9.65 -1.98
CA PHE A 67 -0.73 8.43 -2.59
C PHE A 67 -1.25 7.45 -1.53
N ALA A 68 -2.19 6.61 -1.95
CA ALA A 68 -2.67 5.47 -1.21
C ALA A 68 -1.89 4.22 -1.63
N PHE A 69 -1.56 3.36 -0.68
CA PHE A 69 -0.93 2.08 -0.95
C PHE A 69 -1.52 0.98 -0.07
N ASP A 70 -1.69 -0.21 -0.63
CA ASP A 70 -2.10 -1.41 0.09
C ASP A 70 -0.84 -2.16 0.52
N LEU A 71 -0.87 -2.71 1.73
CA LEU A 71 0.16 -3.58 2.28
C LEU A 71 -0.46 -4.88 2.75
N ASP A 72 -0.02 -5.99 2.18
CA ASP A 72 -0.46 -7.33 2.56
C ASP A 72 -0.06 -7.64 4.01
N HIS A 73 -0.92 -8.35 4.74
CA HIS A 73 -0.70 -8.83 6.11
C HIS A 73 0.13 -10.11 6.09
N ASP A 74 1.42 -9.96 5.85
CA ASP A 74 2.40 -11.03 5.94
C ASP A 74 3.62 -10.55 6.76
N ASP A 75 4.61 -11.42 6.91
CA ASP A 75 5.84 -11.10 7.65
C ASP A 75 6.60 -9.89 7.07
N SER A 76 6.26 -9.43 5.86
CA SER A 76 6.86 -8.25 5.24
C SER A 76 6.20 -6.93 5.68
N THR A 77 4.98 -6.94 6.23
CA THR A 77 4.28 -5.72 6.68
C THR A 77 5.14 -4.90 7.66
N LEU A 78 5.67 -5.58 8.70
CA LEU A 78 6.48 -4.93 9.73
C LEU A 78 7.79 -4.37 9.15
N SER A 79 8.43 -5.10 8.23
CA SER A 79 9.65 -4.65 7.55
C SER A 79 9.41 -3.40 6.70
N VAL A 80 8.27 -3.32 6.01
CA VAL A 80 7.89 -2.14 5.22
C VAL A 80 7.61 -0.95 6.14
N LEU A 81 6.87 -1.14 7.24
CA LEU A 81 6.61 -0.08 8.22
C LEU A 81 7.89 0.38 8.95
N GLU A 82 8.80 -0.53 9.27
CA GLU A 82 10.12 -0.18 9.84
C GLU A 82 11.01 0.52 8.83
N THR A 83 10.99 0.11 7.56
CA THR A 83 11.68 0.83 6.48
C THR A 83 11.11 2.25 6.39
N LEU A 84 9.79 2.39 6.38
CA LEU A 84 9.15 3.70 6.35
C LEU A 84 9.58 4.53 7.57
N ARG A 85 9.57 3.95 8.78
CA ARG A 85 10.01 4.65 9.98
C ARG A 85 11.48 5.07 9.90
N ASN A 86 12.38 4.19 9.47
CA ASN A 86 13.82 4.42 9.52
C ASN A 86 14.29 5.32 8.36
N GLU A 87 13.77 5.12 7.15
CA GLU A 87 14.17 5.92 5.99
C GLU A 87 13.53 7.30 5.98
N PHE A 88 12.36 7.47 6.61
CA PHE A 88 11.58 8.72 6.53
C PHE A 88 11.51 9.54 7.82
N ASN A 89 11.79 8.98 9.01
CA ASN A 89 11.97 9.83 10.21
C ASN A 89 13.12 10.82 10.05
N ASP A 90 14.20 10.42 9.39
CA ASP A 90 15.40 11.25 9.26
C ASP A 90 15.28 12.29 8.14
N ASN A 91 14.29 12.15 7.25
CA ASN A 91 14.17 12.93 6.02
C ASN A 91 12.95 13.88 5.98
N GLU A 92 12.15 13.97 7.05
CA GLU A 92 10.92 14.81 7.17
C GLU A 92 9.76 14.46 6.21
N TRP A 93 9.90 13.44 5.34
CA TRP A 93 8.90 13.07 4.32
C TRP A 93 8.68 11.56 4.26
N PRO A 94 7.44 11.05 4.19
CA PRO A 94 6.18 11.81 4.17
C PRO A 94 5.89 12.53 5.49
N LEU A 95 5.07 13.59 5.41
CA LEU A 95 4.63 14.36 6.58
C LEU A 95 3.90 13.47 7.58
N THR A 96 3.03 12.60 7.06
CA THR A 96 2.34 11.58 7.86
C THR A 96 1.94 10.40 6.98
N ILE A 97 1.82 9.24 7.62
CA ILE A 97 1.22 8.03 7.04
C ILE A 97 0.07 7.62 7.94
N GLU A 98 -1.12 7.51 7.37
CA GLU A 98 -2.34 7.14 8.10
C GLU A 98 -2.94 5.86 7.54
N VAL A 99 -3.60 5.07 8.39
CA VAL A 99 -4.38 3.92 7.94
C VAL A 99 -5.71 4.44 7.38
N ASP A 100 -6.08 3.99 6.17
CA ASP A 100 -7.39 4.31 5.61
C ASP A 100 -8.49 3.64 6.45
N SER A 101 -9.51 4.41 6.83
CA SER A 101 -10.52 4.00 7.78
C SER A 101 -11.93 4.27 7.27
N GLU A 102 -12.87 3.38 7.62
CA GLU A 102 -14.27 3.56 7.23
C GLU A 102 -14.93 4.71 7.97
N ILE A 103 -15.49 5.64 7.21
CA ILE A 103 -16.33 6.72 7.72
C ILE A 103 -17.79 6.24 7.73
N HIS A 104 -18.38 6.21 8.92
CA HIS A 104 -19.80 5.91 9.09
C HIS A 104 -20.60 7.22 9.02
N VAL A 105 -21.47 7.35 8.01
CA VAL A 105 -22.41 8.49 7.90
C VAL A 105 -23.76 8.03 8.46
N TYR A 106 -24.12 8.59 9.61
CA TYR A 106 -25.41 8.36 10.29
C TYR A 106 -26.46 9.40 9.90
#